data_AF-A0A5B9Y379-F1
#
_entry.id   AF-A0A5B9Y379-F1
#
_cell.length_a   1.000
_cell.length_b   1.000
_cell.length_c   1.000
_cell.angle_alpha   90.00
_cell.angle_beta   90.00
_cell.angle_gamma   90.00
#
_symmetry.space_group_name_H-M   'P 1'
#
loop_
_entity.id
_entity.type
_entity.pdbx_description
1 polymer ?
#
loop_
_entity_poly.entity_id
_entity_poly.type
_entity_poly.pdbx_seq_one_letter_code
_entity_poly.pdbx_strand_id
1 'polypeptide(L)'
;MHKDHFKYPFCCKEDSEFFSTLLENYMQLRKSYDGLKILNSDYQIYGVLANSNLEVLLTRLEKKIDDLSADILEEAENKFWSIASLLFIYYVKLVFEKIDSNFKSEEFIKFIKDESVDVNNSFSTEEGEQALKFIKVLLDDIEGYKTSQLF
;
A
#
# COMPACT_ATOMS: atom_id res chain seq x y z
N MET A 1 -2.21 29.71 5.42
CA MET A 1 -2.72 28.48 6.05
C MET A 1 -2.74 27.40 4.99
N HIS A 2 -1.70 26.56 4.96
CA HIS A 2 -1.71 25.38 4.09
C HIS A 2 -2.78 24.44 4.63
N LYS A 3 -3.81 24.18 3.82
CA LYS A 3 -4.72 23.08 4.07
C LYS A 3 -3.89 21.82 3.84
N ASP A 4 -3.33 21.29 4.91
CA ASP A 4 -2.81 19.94 4.92
C ASP A 4 -3.92 19.03 4.40
N HIS A 5 -3.68 18.44 3.22
CA HIS A 5 -4.62 17.52 2.59
C HIS A 5 -4.61 16.19 3.36
N PHE A 6 -5.09 16.20 4.61
CA PHE A 6 -5.16 15.07 5.56
C PHE A 6 -6.05 13.90 5.13
N LYS A 7 -6.58 13.95 3.91
CA LYS A 7 -7.56 12.97 3.44
C LYS A 7 -7.17 12.27 2.14
N TYR A 8 -6.21 12.78 1.38
CA TYR A 8 -5.71 12.05 0.21
C TYR A 8 -4.91 10.82 0.68
N PRO A 9 -5.12 9.62 0.09
CA PRO A 9 -5.82 9.33 -1.17
C PRO A 9 -7.31 8.92 -1.06
N PHE A 10 -7.97 9.05 0.10
CA PHE A 10 -9.34 8.55 0.29
C PHE A 10 -10.33 9.64 0.73
N CYS A 11 -10.17 10.88 0.25
CA CYS A 11 -10.99 12.00 0.70
C CYS A 11 -12.37 12.05 0.06
N CYS A 12 -12.46 11.56 -1.17
CA CYS A 12 -13.63 11.53 -2.02
C CYS A 12 -13.50 10.37 -3.02
N LYS A 13 -14.55 10.16 -3.81
CA LYS A 13 -14.62 9.07 -4.78
C LYS A 13 -13.55 9.23 -5.86
N GLU A 14 -13.33 10.45 -6.34
CA GLU A 14 -12.36 10.77 -7.38
C GLU A 14 -10.92 10.43 -6.95
N ASP A 15 -10.54 10.80 -5.73
CA ASP A 15 -9.22 10.46 -5.19
C ASP A 15 -9.05 8.95 -5.03
N SER A 16 -10.11 8.26 -4.61
CA SER A 16 -10.11 6.81 -4.47
C SER A 16 -9.97 6.11 -5.82
N GLU A 17 -10.70 6.56 -6.85
CA GLU A 17 -10.59 6.04 -8.23
C GLU A 17 -9.20 6.30 -8.81
N PHE A 18 -8.68 7.51 -8.62
CA PHE A 18 -7.34 7.87 -9.04
C PHE A 18 -6.29 6.97 -8.38
N PHE A 19 -6.40 6.75 -7.07
CA PHE A 19 -5.50 5.87 -6.34
C PHE A 19 -5.57 4.42 -6.82
N SER A 20 -6.76 3.84 -6.92
CA SER A 20 -6.92 2.46 -7.40
C SER A 20 -6.33 2.29 -8.80
N THR A 21 -6.57 3.26 -9.69
CA THR A 21 -5.99 3.30 -11.03
C THR A 21 -4.46 3.34 -11.00
N LEU A 22 -3.86 4.12 -10.09
CA LEU A 22 -2.40 4.18 -9.94
C LEU A 22 -1.81 2.87 -9.45
N LEU A 23 -2.43 2.25 -8.45
CA LEU A 23 -1.99 0.95 -7.94
C LEU A 23 -2.07 -0.12 -9.04
N GLU A 24 -3.18 -0.19 -9.76
CA GLU A 24 -3.35 -1.15 -10.84
C GLU A 24 -2.36 -0.93 -11.98
N ASN A 25 -2.16 0.32 -12.42
CA ASN A 25 -1.18 0.66 -13.45
C ASN A 25 0.24 0.29 -13.02
N TYR A 26 0.60 0.59 -11.77
CA TYR A 26 1.88 0.17 -11.20
C TYR A 26 2.06 -1.35 -11.31
N MET A 27 1.07 -2.11 -10.87
CA MET A 27 1.11 -3.58 -10.89
C MET A 27 1.17 -4.17 -12.30
N GLN A 28 0.50 -3.54 -13.26
CA GLN A 28 0.58 -3.94 -14.66
C GLN A 28 1.97 -3.71 -15.23
N LEU A 29 2.55 -2.52 -15.01
CA LEU A 29 3.89 -2.17 -15.47
C LEU A 29 4.98 -3.02 -14.80
N ARG A 30 4.80 -3.35 -13.53
CA ARG A 30 5.76 -4.14 -12.75
C ARG A 30 6.03 -5.53 -13.31
N LYS A 31 5.12 -6.06 -14.14
CA LYS A 31 5.31 -7.31 -14.90
C LYS A 31 6.49 -7.24 -15.88
N SER A 32 6.86 -6.05 -16.32
CA SER A 32 7.89 -5.83 -17.35
C SER A 32 9.02 -4.92 -16.91
N TYR A 33 8.78 -4.08 -15.90
CA TYR A 33 9.74 -3.10 -15.43
C TYR A 33 10.03 -3.26 -13.94
N ASP A 34 11.21 -2.79 -13.54
CA ASP A 34 11.59 -2.63 -12.15
C ASP A 34 10.74 -1.54 -11.46
N GLY A 35 10.32 -1.78 -10.22
CA GLY A 35 9.41 -0.91 -9.48
C GLY A 35 9.95 0.51 -9.31
N LEU A 36 11.24 0.65 -8.99
CA LEU A 36 11.89 1.94 -8.81
C LEU A 36 11.92 2.73 -10.13
N LYS A 37 12.17 2.05 -11.26
CA LYS A 37 12.14 2.68 -12.59
C LYS A 37 10.76 3.19 -12.97
N ILE A 38 9.69 2.50 -12.59
CA ILE A 38 8.31 2.95 -12.84
C ILE A 38 8.08 4.25 -12.07
N LEU A 39 8.32 4.24 -10.76
CA LEU A 39 8.07 5.41 -9.91
C LEU A 39 8.90 6.64 -10.30
N ASN A 40 10.14 6.44 -10.72
CA ASN A 40 11.00 7.53 -11.19
C ASN A 40 10.58 8.06 -12.58
N SER A 41 10.16 7.20 -13.49
CA SER A 41 9.69 7.61 -14.83
C SER A 41 8.44 8.47 -14.74
N ASP A 42 7.54 8.15 -13.81
CA ASP A 42 6.25 8.81 -13.61
C ASP A 42 6.23 9.66 -12.33
N TYR A 43 7.35 10.32 -12.02
CA TYR A 43 7.55 11.04 -10.75
C TYR A 43 6.42 12.03 -10.42
N GLN A 44 5.93 12.79 -11.42
CA GLN A 44 4.88 13.78 -11.17
C GLN A 44 3.56 13.16 -10.73
N ILE A 45 3.29 11.93 -11.17
CA ILE A 45 2.05 11.22 -10.88
C ILE A 45 2.13 10.62 -9.47
N TYR A 46 3.20 9.88 -9.17
CA TYR A 46 3.39 9.23 -7.87
C TYR A 46 3.80 10.19 -6.75
N GLY A 47 4.39 11.34 -7.09
CA GLY A 47 4.79 12.36 -6.13
C GLY A 47 3.62 12.95 -5.33
N VAL A 48 2.40 12.91 -5.88
CA VAL A 48 1.19 13.31 -5.14
C VAL A 48 0.93 12.35 -3.98
N LEU A 49 1.05 11.04 -4.20
CA LEU A 49 0.92 9.99 -3.19
C LEU A 49 1.97 10.08 -2.09
N ALA A 50 3.19 10.48 -2.45
CA ALA A 50 4.28 10.62 -1.48
C ALA A 50 3.97 11.63 -0.36
N ASN A 51 3.03 12.55 -0.57
CA ASN A 51 2.63 13.56 0.43
C ASN A 51 1.46 13.12 1.34
N SER A 52 0.92 11.91 1.15
CA SER A 52 -0.17 11.38 1.99
C SER A 52 0.29 11.16 3.45
N ASN A 53 -0.62 11.29 4.41
CA ASN A 53 -0.31 11.05 5.83
C ASN A 53 -0.48 9.55 6.17
N LEU A 54 0.62 8.80 6.02
CA LEU A 54 0.63 7.35 6.21
C LEU A 54 0.19 6.91 7.61
N GLU A 55 0.56 7.63 8.67
CA GLU A 55 0.15 7.30 10.05
C GLU A 55 -1.36 7.39 10.23
N VAL A 56 -1.97 8.48 9.75
CA VAL A 56 -3.43 8.64 9.81
C VAL A 56 -4.13 7.53 9.03
N LEU A 57 -3.57 7.11 7.90
CA LEU A 57 -4.13 6.02 7.11
C LEU A 57 -3.98 4.66 7.80
N LEU A 58 -2.82 4.40 8.43
CA LEU A 58 -2.58 3.20 9.22
C LEU A 58 -3.57 3.10 10.39
N THR A 59 -3.71 4.15 11.20
CA THR A 59 -4.65 4.15 12.33
C THR A 59 -6.10 3.94 11.87
N ARG A 60 -6.47 4.43 10.68
CA ARG A 60 -7.80 4.15 10.10
C ARG A 60 -7.94 2.71 9.67
N LEU A 61 -6.88 2.11 9.11
CA LEU A 61 -6.89 0.70 8.74
C LEU A 61 -7.00 -0.18 9.97
N GLU A 62 -6.16 0.04 10.98
CA GLU A 62 -6.16 -0.74 12.24
C GLU A 62 -7.56 -0.79 12.82
N LYS A 63 -8.22 0.37 12.98
CA LYS A 63 -9.61 0.43 13.44
C LYS A 63 -10.58 -0.34 12.57
N LYS A 64 -10.44 -0.23 11.24
CA LYS A 64 -11.30 -0.98 10.33
C LYS A 64 -11.08 -2.47 10.49
N ILE A 65 -9.83 -2.93 10.52
CA ILE A 65 -9.48 -4.34 10.65
C ILE A 65 -9.98 -4.92 11.98
N ASP A 66 -9.84 -4.18 13.08
CA ASP A 66 -10.36 -4.57 14.39
C ASP A 66 -11.88 -4.79 14.39
N ASP A 67 -12.60 -4.08 13.51
CA ASP A 67 -14.05 -4.16 13.36
C ASP A 67 -14.50 -5.27 12.37
N LEU A 68 -13.59 -5.92 11.62
CA LEU A 68 -13.93 -6.95 10.62
C LEU A 68 -14.05 -8.34 11.25
N SER A 69 -15.05 -9.10 10.80
CA SER A 69 -15.21 -10.52 11.10
C SER A 69 -14.44 -11.36 10.08
N ALA A 70 -13.48 -12.16 10.55
CA ALA A 70 -12.68 -13.05 9.70
C ALA A 70 -13.51 -14.10 8.93
N ASP A 71 -14.77 -14.32 9.33
CA ASP A 71 -15.67 -15.31 8.72
C ASP A 71 -16.44 -14.78 7.51
N ILE A 72 -16.33 -13.49 7.18
CA ILE A 72 -17.02 -12.86 6.04
C ILE A 72 -16.02 -12.66 4.90
N LEU A 73 -16.22 -13.37 3.79
CA LEU A 73 -15.35 -13.36 2.61
C LEU A 73 -15.07 -11.96 2.06
N GLU A 74 -16.11 -11.15 1.89
CA GLU A 74 -16.01 -9.77 1.39
C GLU A 74 -15.21 -8.87 2.35
N GLU A 75 -15.34 -9.09 3.66
CA GLU A 75 -14.59 -8.34 4.67
C GLU A 75 -13.10 -8.69 4.63
N ALA A 76 -12.77 -9.96 4.43
CA ALA A 76 -11.39 -10.40 4.22
C ALA A 76 -10.76 -9.86 2.92
N GLU A 77 -11.51 -9.83 1.82
CA GLU A 77 -11.04 -9.22 0.56
C GLU A 77 -10.76 -7.73 0.74
N ASN A 78 -11.68 -7.01 1.38
CA ASN A 78 -11.52 -5.60 1.70
C ASN A 78 -10.30 -5.34 2.60
N LYS A 79 -10.03 -6.25 3.54
CA LYS A 79 -8.81 -6.22 4.36
C LYS A 79 -7.56 -6.29 3.49
N PHE A 80 -7.42 -7.28 2.61
CA PHE A 80 -6.22 -7.41 1.77
C PHE A 80 -6.03 -6.25 0.80
N TRP A 81 -7.10 -5.75 0.19
CA TRP A 81 -7.01 -4.56 -0.65
C TRP A 81 -6.54 -3.33 0.13
N SER A 82 -7.02 -3.16 1.35
CA SER A 82 -6.60 -2.05 2.20
C SER A 82 -5.15 -2.16 2.64
N ILE A 83 -4.68 -3.38 2.94
CA ILE A 83 -3.28 -3.68 3.25
C ILE A 83 -2.39 -3.41 2.03
N ALA A 84 -2.76 -3.93 0.85
CA ALA A 84 -2.03 -3.69 -0.41
C ALA A 84 -1.91 -2.19 -0.69
N SER A 85 -2.99 -1.46 -0.49
CA SER A 85 -3.04 -0.01 -0.68
C SER A 85 -2.07 0.73 0.25
N LEU A 86 -2.04 0.36 1.52
CA LEU A 86 -1.15 0.99 2.50
C LEU A 86 0.32 0.68 2.23
N LEU A 87 0.60 -0.57 1.88
CA LEU A 87 1.94 -0.99 1.53
C LEU A 87 2.46 -0.26 0.28
N PHE A 88 1.58 -0.03 -0.70
CA PHE A 88 1.92 0.74 -1.90
C PHE A 88 2.24 2.20 -1.57
N ILE A 89 1.41 2.86 -0.75
CA ILE A 89 1.67 4.22 -0.29
C ILE A 89 3.02 4.29 0.45
N TYR A 90 3.27 3.34 1.35
CA TYR A 90 4.55 3.26 2.05
C TYR A 90 5.73 3.12 1.07
N TYR A 91 5.64 2.24 0.08
CA TYR A 91 6.68 2.06 -0.92
C TYR A 91 6.94 3.35 -1.73
N VAL A 92 5.89 4.02 -2.21
CA VAL A 92 6.01 5.31 -2.89
C VAL A 92 6.69 6.34 -1.99
N LYS A 93 6.27 6.46 -0.72
CA LYS A 93 6.88 7.39 0.23
C LYS A 93 8.35 7.05 0.51
N LEU A 94 8.70 5.77 0.53
CA LEU A 94 10.06 5.30 0.72
C LEU A 94 10.96 5.76 -0.45
N VAL A 95 10.53 5.51 -1.68
CA VAL A 95 11.27 5.90 -2.90
C VAL A 95 11.44 7.41 -3.03
N PHE A 96 10.44 8.18 -2.60
CA PHE A 96 10.47 9.65 -2.65
C PHE A 96 11.12 10.28 -1.41
N GLU A 97 11.63 9.48 -0.47
CA GLU A 97 12.26 9.94 0.77
C GLU A 97 11.32 10.85 1.60
N LYS A 98 10.02 10.50 1.64
CA LYS A 98 8.95 11.24 2.34
C LYS A 98 8.41 10.52 3.57
N ILE A 99 9.07 9.45 4.02
CA ILE A 99 8.75 8.79 5.29
C ILE A 99 9.15 9.73 6.43
N ASP A 100 8.26 9.91 7.42
CA ASP A 100 8.57 10.69 8.61
C ASP A 100 9.70 9.99 9.39
N SER A 101 10.66 10.75 9.91
CA SER A 101 11.76 10.22 10.71
C SER A 101 11.31 9.44 11.95
N ASN A 102 10.11 9.74 12.48
CA ASN A 102 9.54 9.05 13.64
C ASN A 102 8.64 7.88 13.24
N PHE A 103 8.40 7.68 11.94
CA PHE A 103 7.59 6.58 11.45
C PHE A 103 8.28 5.25 11.76
N LYS A 104 7.56 4.37 12.44
CA LYS A 104 8.09 3.09 12.89
C LYS A 104 8.00 2.03 11.78
N SER A 105 8.87 2.14 10.79
CA SER A 105 8.88 1.29 9.59
C SER A 105 8.90 -0.21 9.89
N GLU A 106 9.64 -0.65 10.91
CA GLU A 106 9.70 -2.07 11.28
C GLU A 106 8.39 -2.58 11.88
N GLU A 107 7.76 -1.79 12.76
CA GLU A 107 6.44 -2.12 13.33
C GLU A 107 5.38 -2.17 12.22
N PHE A 108 5.40 -1.22 11.29
CA PHE A 108 4.50 -1.21 10.14
C PHE A 108 4.66 -2.45 9.25
N ILE A 109 5.89 -2.81 8.86
CA ILE A 109 6.11 -4.00 8.01
C ILE A 109 5.71 -5.28 8.75
N LYS A 110 5.96 -5.35 10.07
CA LYS A 110 5.51 -6.47 10.88
C LYS A 110 3.99 -6.58 10.89
N PHE A 111 3.28 -5.48 11.16
CA PHE A 111 1.82 -5.42 11.10
C PHE A 111 1.28 -5.91 9.75
N ILE A 112 1.81 -5.39 8.63
CA ILE A 112 1.39 -5.81 7.29
C ILE A 112 1.58 -7.32 7.10
N LYS A 113 2.72 -7.88 7.54
CA LYS A 113 2.97 -9.32 7.43
C LYS A 113 2.00 -10.10 8.30
N ASP A 114 1.83 -9.75 9.57
CA ASP A 114 0.94 -10.43 10.51
C ASP A 114 -0.52 -10.42 9.99
N GLU A 115 -0.99 -9.28 9.51
CA GLU A 115 -2.34 -9.13 8.94
C GLU A 115 -2.52 -9.81 7.57
N SER A 116 -1.42 -10.09 6.87
CA SER A 116 -1.41 -10.86 5.63
C SER A 116 -1.20 -12.36 5.86
N VAL A 117 -0.86 -12.78 7.09
CA VAL A 117 -0.56 -14.18 7.45
C VAL A 117 -1.84 -15.00 7.71
N ASP A 118 -3.00 -14.36 7.83
CA ASP A 118 -4.29 -15.06 7.90
C ASP A 118 -4.84 -15.45 6.53
N VAL A 119 -4.16 -16.41 5.87
CA VAL A 119 -4.68 -17.13 4.69
C VAL A 119 -4.07 -18.54 4.56
N ASN A 120 -4.13 -19.35 5.62
CA ASN A 120 -4.10 -20.81 5.40
C ASN A 120 -5.47 -21.33 4.92
N ASN A 121 -6.50 -20.47 4.92
CA ASN A 121 -7.76 -20.72 4.26
C ASN A 121 -7.61 -20.21 2.82
N SER A 122 -7.49 -21.10 1.85
CA SER A 122 -7.57 -20.76 0.42
C SER A 122 -8.78 -19.84 0.15
N PHE A 123 -8.55 -18.52 0.06
CA PHE A 123 -9.54 -17.60 -0.46
C PHE A 123 -9.82 -18.03 -1.89
N SER A 124 -11.06 -18.46 -2.16
CA SER A 124 -11.44 -19.10 -3.42
C SER A 124 -11.82 -18.08 -4.50
N THR A 125 -11.52 -16.80 -4.28
CA THR A 125 -11.92 -15.69 -5.14
C THR A 125 -10.70 -15.06 -5.80
N GLU A 126 -10.85 -14.72 -7.08
CA GLU A 126 -9.79 -14.10 -7.88
C GLU A 126 -9.33 -12.75 -7.29
N GLU A 127 -10.25 -12.00 -6.67
CA GLU A 127 -9.97 -10.69 -6.07
C GLU A 127 -9.08 -10.78 -4.83
N GLY A 128 -9.36 -11.72 -3.93
CA GLY A 128 -8.52 -11.97 -2.75
C GLY A 128 -7.12 -12.45 -3.13
N GLU A 129 -7.03 -13.39 -4.07
CA GLU A 129 -5.75 -13.88 -4.61
C GLU A 129 -4.95 -12.75 -5.27
N GLN A 130 -5.62 -11.87 -6.01
CA GLN A 130 -4.98 -10.72 -6.65
C GLN A 130 -4.42 -9.73 -5.61
N ALA A 131 -5.19 -9.40 -4.57
CA ALA A 131 -4.74 -8.50 -3.51
C ALA A 131 -3.51 -9.06 -2.76
N LEU A 132 -3.51 -10.37 -2.44
CA LEU A 132 -2.35 -11.04 -1.83
C LEU A 132 -1.13 -11.03 -2.74
N LYS A 133 -1.32 -11.27 -4.03
CA LYS A 133 -0.25 -11.16 -5.02
C LYS A 133 0.33 -9.74 -5.07
N PHE A 134 -0.51 -8.71 -4.99
CA PHE A 134 -0.08 -7.31 -4.94
C PHE A 134 0.76 -7.04 -3.69
N ILE A 135 0.30 -7.50 -2.51
CA ILE A 135 1.05 -7.39 -1.25
C ILE A 135 2.45 -8.01 -1.39
N LYS A 136 2.52 -9.24 -1.94
CA LYS A 136 3.80 -9.93 -2.13
C LYS A 136 4.76 -9.16 -3.03
N VAL A 137 4.30 -8.69 -4.19
CA VAL A 137 5.11 -7.91 -5.13
C VAL A 137 5.64 -6.63 -4.47
N LEU A 138 4.81 -5.94 -3.69
CA LEU A 138 5.22 -4.72 -3.01
C LEU A 138 6.23 -4.97 -1.89
N LEU A 139 6.10 -6.07 -1.14
CA LEU A 139 7.09 -6.47 -0.15
C LEU A 139 8.46 -6.74 -0.81
N ASP A 140 8.47 -7.45 -1.93
CA ASP A 140 9.68 -7.73 -2.71
C ASP A 140 10.33 -6.42 -3.21
N ASP A 141 9.52 -5.45 -3.67
CA ASP A 141 10.00 -4.15 -4.12
C ASP A 141 10.59 -3.30 -2.99
N ILE A 142 9.96 -3.32 -1.81
CA ILE A 142 10.48 -2.64 -0.61
C ILE A 142 11.82 -3.25 -0.18
N GLU A 143 11.94 -4.57 -0.19
CA GLU A 143 13.19 -5.27 0.14
C GLU A 143 14.29 -4.97 -0.88
N GLY A 144 13.94 -5.00 -2.17
CA GLY A 144 14.84 -4.62 -3.26
C GLY A 144 15.36 -3.19 -3.12
N TYR A 145 14.48 -2.23 -2.80
CA TYR A 145 14.87 -0.84 -2.56
C TYR A 145 15.77 -0.70 -1.33
N LYS A 146 15.44 -1.34 -0.21
CA LYS A 146 16.29 -1.28 1.00
C LYS A 146 17.69 -1.83 0.74
N THR A 147 17.79 -2.89 -0.06
CA THR A 147 19.07 -3.50 -0.44
C THR A 147 19.88 -2.58 -1.34
N SER A 148 19.26 -1.88 -2.29
CA SER A 148 19.97 -0.98 -3.21
C SER A 148 20.50 0.30 -2.56
N GLN A 149 19.93 0.71 -1.43
CA GLN A 149 20.41 1.85 -0.62
C GLN A 149 21.64 1.52 0.25
N LEU A 150 21.96 0.24 0.43
CA LEU A 150 23.09 -0.22 1.25
C LEU A 150 24.41 -0.31 0.46
N PHE A 151 24.38 -0.03 -0.85
CA PHE A 151 25.52 -0.05 -1.76
C PHE A 151 25.73 1.32 -2.40
#